data_AF-A0A2K2B1F9-F1
#
_entry.id   AF-A0A2K2B1F9-F1
#
_cell.length_a   1.000
_cell.length_b   1.000
_cell.length_c   1.000
_cell.angle_alpha   90.00
_cell.angle_beta   90.00
_cell.angle_gamma   90.00
#
_symmetry.space_group_name_H-M   'P 1'
#
loop_
_entity.id
_entity.type
_entity.pdbx_description
1 polymer ?
#
loop_
_entity_poly.entity_id
_entity_poly.type
_entity_poly.pdbx_seq_one_letter_code
_entity_poly.pdbx_strand_id
1 'polypeptide(L)' 'MVFWVFGYGSLVWNLVFEYDEKVIRFIKDYKRVFDLACIDHKGTPKSPARTCALENVEGAFCVNSTL' A
#
# COMPACT_ATOMS: atom_id res chain seq x y z
N MET A 1 21.93 9.20 -4.91
CA MET A 1 20.69 9.48 -4.17
C MET A 1 20.01 8.15 -3.94
N VAL A 2 19.58 7.83 -2.73
CA VAL A 2 18.85 6.58 -2.42
C VAL A 2 17.36 6.90 -2.32
N PHE A 3 16.51 6.07 -2.90
CA PHE A 3 15.05 6.24 -2.92
C PHE A 3 14.38 5.02 -2.31
N TRP A 4 13.36 5.23 -1.49
CA TRP A 4 12.63 4.17 -0.79
C TRP A 4 11.16 4.22 -1.18
N VAL A 5 10.56 3.06 -1.40
CA VAL A 5 9.13 2.90 -1.69
C VAL A 5 8.45 2.19 -0.52
N PHE A 6 7.47 2.84 0.11
CA PHE A 6 6.65 2.21 1.14
C PHE A 6 5.53 1.38 0.52
N GLY A 7 5.64 0.06 0.60
CA GLY A 7 4.60 -0.87 0.13
C GLY A 7 3.55 -1.11 1.21
N TYR A 8 2.31 -0.69 0.98
CA TYR A 8 1.18 -0.85 1.91
C TYR A 8 0.05 -1.76 1.39
N GLY A 9 0.16 -2.22 0.14
CA GLY A 9 -0.82 -3.06 -0.55
C GLY A 9 -0.18 -4.27 -1.23
N SER A 10 -0.51 -4.51 -2.50
CA SER A 10 0.02 -5.64 -3.29
C SER A 10 1.55 -5.65 -3.36
N LEU A 11 2.21 -4.48 -3.35
CA LEU A 11 3.67 -4.36 -3.35
C LEU A 11 4.35 -5.07 -2.16
N VAL A 12 3.63 -5.41 -1.08
CA VAL A 12 4.20 -6.20 0.01
C VAL A 12 4.61 -7.61 -0.45
N TRP A 13 3.91 -8.19 -1.43
CA TRP A 13 4.12 -9.58 -1.88
C TRP A 13 4.26 -9.75 -3.40
N ASN A 14 3.79 -8.81 -4.20
CA ASN A 14 3.88 -8.83 -5.66
C ASN A 14 4.66 -7.62 -6.16
N LEU A 15 5.97 -7.79 -6.30
CA LEU A 15 6.89 -6.74 -6.75
C LEU A 15 7.04 -6.81 -8.26
N VAL A 16 6.92 -5.65 -8.91
CA VAL A 16 6.98 -5.51 -10.37
C VAL A 16 8.19 -4.67 -10.83
N PHE A 17 9.15 -4.46 -9.93
CA PHE A 17 10.39 -3.73 -10.16
C PHE A 17 11.53 -4.32 -9.31
N GLU A 18 12.77 -4.10 -9.75
CA GLU A 18 13.97 -4.50 -9.01
C GLU A 18 14.24 -3.54 -7.84
N TYR A 19 14.73 -4.09 -6.72
CA TYR A 19 15.07 -3.35 -5.51
C TYR A 19 16.28 -4.00 -4.84
N ASP A 20 17.09 -3.21 -4.15
CA ASP A 20 18.32 -3.68 -3.50
C ASP A 20 18.05 -4.27 -2.11
N GLU A 21 17.13 -3.67 -1.34
CA GLU A 21 16.86 -4.02 0.05
C GLU A 21 15.37 -3.98 0.37
N LYS A 22 14.88 -4.88 1.22
CA LYS A 22 13.51 -4.84 1.75
C LYS A 22 13.53 -4.92 3.27
N VAL A 23 12.93 -3.92 3.91
CA VAL A 23 12.88 -3.80 5.37
C VAL A 23 11.47 -3.62 5.89
N ILE A 24 11.18 -4.15 7.07
CA ILE A 24 9.91 -3.88 7.77
C ILE A 24 10.04 -2.53 8.48
N ARG A 25 9.14 -1.60 8.17
CA ARG A 25 9.10 -0.24 8.73
C ARG A 25 7.65 0.22 8.89
N PHE A 26 7.48 1.42 9.41
CA PHE A 26 6.17 2.05 9.52
C PHE A 26 6.21 3.50 9.08
N ILE A 27 5.05 4.01 8.68
CA ILE A 27 4.80 5.45 8.47
C ILE A 27 3.84 5.95 9.55
N LYS A 28 3.98 7.23 9.90
CA LYS A 28 3.13 7.93 10.87
C LYS A 28 2.00 8.67 10.16
N ASP A 29 0.93 8.95 10.90
CA ASP A 29 -0.21 9.75 10.48
C ASP A 29 -1.00 9.17 9.30
N TYR A 30 -0.86 7.85 9.09
CA TYR A 30 -1.60 7.11 8.08
C TYR A 30 -2.17 5.82 8.64
N LYS A 31 -3.43 5.57 8.31
CA LYS A 31 -4.13 4.32 8.57
C LYS A 31 -4.37 3.59 7.26
N ARG A 32 -4.20 2.26 7.28
CA ARG A 32 -4.57 1.40 6.16
C ARG A 32 -6.07 1.14 6.16
N VAL A 33 -6.73 1.42 5.04
CA VAL A 33 -8.16 1.21 4.85
C VAL A 33 -8.44 0.41 3.58
N PHE A 34 -9.59 -0.27 3.52
CA PHE A 34 -10.06 -0.99 2.33
C PHE A 34 -11.25 -0.25 1.73
N ASP A 35 -11.04 1.01 1.35
CA ASP A 35 -12.11 1.87 0.83
C ASP A 35 -11.85 2.38 -0.59
N LEU A 36 -10.73 2.00 -1.23
CA LEU A 36 -10.49 2.37 -2.63
C LEU A 36 -11.20 1.41 -3.57
N ALA A 37 -12.10 1.95 -4.40
CA ALA A 37 -12.78 1.19 -5.44
C ALA A 37 -11.79 0.76 -6.53
N CYS A 38 -11.81 -0.53 -6.87
CA CYS A 38 -11.01 -1.13 -7.94
C CYS A 38 -11.93 -1.81 -8.95
N ILE A 39 -11.77 -1.46 -10.22
CA ILE A 39 -12.65 -1.91 -11.32
C ILE A 39 -11.90 -2.68 -12.41
N ASP A 40 -10.59 -2.84 -12.28
CA ASP A 40 -9.68 -3.30 -13.34
C ASP A 40 -8.79 -4.48 -12.90
N HIS A 41 -8.55 -4.66 -11.59
CA HIS A 41 -7.73 -5.76 -11.08
C HIS A 41 -8.49 -6.75 -10.22
N LYS A 42 -9.25 -6.26 -9.24
CA LYS A 42 -10.00 -7.09 -8.27
C LYS A 42 -11.51 -6.98 -8.43
N GLY A 43 -12.00 -6.03 -9.22
CA GLY A 43 -13.41 -5.82 -9.48
C GLY A 43 -13.68 -5.55 -10.95
N THR A 44 -14.89 -5.12 -11.25
CA THR A 44 -15.34 -4.71 -12.59
C THR A 44 -16.10 -3.39 -12.50
N PRO A 45 -16.31 -2.64 -13.60
CA PRO A 45 -17.11 -1.42 -13.57
C PRO A 45 -18.55 -1.63 -13.05
N LYS A 46 -19.13 -2.82 -13.24
CA LYS A 46 -20.49 -3.16 -12.77
C LYS A 46 -20.51 -3.63 -11.31
N SER A 47 -19.39 -4.13 -10.80
CA SER A 47 -19.23 -4.64 -9.44
C SER A 47 -17.81 -4.32 -8.96
N PRO A 48 -17.59 -3.10 -8.43
CA PRO A 48 -16.28 -2.68 -7.97
C PRO A 48 -15.89 -3.44 -6.70
N ALA A 49 -14.64 -3.88 -6.63
CA ALA A 49 -14.08 -4.43 -5.41
C ALA A 49 -13.48 -3.30 -4.56
N ARG A 50 -13.29 -3.57 -3.27
CA ARG A 50 -12.57 -2.67 -2.36
C ARG A 50 -11.13 -3.12 -2.21
N THR A 51 -10.21 -2.18 -2.34
CA THR A 51 -8.77 -2.39 -2.25
C THR A 51 -8.12 -1.45 -1.23
N CYS A 52 -6.89 -1.78 -0.89
CA CYS A 52 -6.10 -1.10 0.11
C CYS A 52 -5.74 0.34 -0.33
N ALA A 53 -5.95 1.30 0.58
CA ALA A 53 -5.47 2.67 0.48
C ALA A 53 -4.94 3.17 1.83
N LEU A 54 -4.30 4.34 1.80
CA LEU A 54 -3.88 5.06 2.99
C LEU A 54 -4.81 6.25 3.21
N GLU A 55 -5.33 6.35 4.42
CA GLU A 55 -6.10 7.49 4.90
C GLU A 55 -5.21 8.29 5.87
N ASN A 56 -5.14 9.61 5.70
CA ASN A 56 -4.41 10.47 6.61
C ASN A 56 -5.19 10.61 7.92
N VAL A 57 -4.61 10.08 9.00
CA VAL A 57 -5.21 10.06 10.33
C VAL A 57 -4.10 10.35 11.33
N GLU A 58 -4.13 11.54 11.92
CA GLU A 58 -3.13 11.99 12.89
C GLU A 58 -2.98 10.98 14.05
N GLY A 59 -1.73 10.65 14.39
CA GLY A 59 -1.42 9.68 15.44
C GLY A 59 -1.59 8.21 15.04
N ALA A 60 -2.04 7.92 13.82
CA ALA A 60 -2.06 6.55 13.30
C ALA A 60 -0.67 6.05 12.91
N PHE A 61 -0.49 4.73 12.93
CA PHE A 61 0.73 4.08 12.46
C PHE A 61 0.38 2.94 11.50
N CYS A 62 1.03 2.91 10.35
CA CYS A 62 0.89 1.82 9.38
C CYS A 62 2.21 1.06 9.24
N VAL A 63 2.22 -0.21 9.66
CA VAL A 63 3.39 -1.10 9.61
C VAL A 63 3.31 -2.00 8.38
N ASN A 64 4.29 -1.94 7.48
CA ASN A 64 4.46 -2.83 6.33
C ASN A 64 5.94 -2.87 5.86
N SER A 65 6.20 -3.31 4.63
CA SER A 65 7.55 -3.32 4.04
C SER A 65 7.88 -2.05 3.27
N THR A 66 9.10 -1.57 3.42
CA THR A 66 9.73 -0.55 2.57
C THR A 66 10.80 -1.23 1.72
N LEU A 67 10.84 -0.85 0.45
CA LEU A 67 11.65 -1.42 -0.62
C LEU A 67 12.61 -0.36 -1.17
#